data_AF-A0A2V9F747-F1
#
_entry.id   AF-A0A2V9F747-F1
#
_cell.length_a   1.000
_cell.length_b   1.000
_cell.length_c   1.000
_cell.angle_alpha   90.00
_cell.angle_beta   90.00
_cell.angle_gamma   90.00
#
_symmetry.space_group_name_H-M   'P 1'
#
loop_
_entity.id
_entity.type
_entity.pdbx_description
1 polymer ?
#
loop_
_entity_poly.entity_id
_entity_poly.type
_entity_poly.pdbx_seq_one_letter_code
_entity_poly.pdbx_strand_id
1 'polypeptide(L)' 'MGGGVALFDYDNDGRLDIFLVNGAPLQDPTPKGSIPQKAGPAYWNRLFHQKPDGTF' A
#
# COMPACT_ATOMS: atom_id res chain seq x y z
N MET A 1 -10.37 9.07 0.95
CA MET A 1 -9.21 8.32 0.39
C MET A 1 -7.99 8.63 1.25
N GLY A 2 -7.30 7.60 1.72
CA GLY A 2 -5.98 7.73 2.36
C GLY A 2 -5.06 6.72 1.72
N GLY A 3 -3.96 7.19 1.14
CA GLY A 3 -2.94 6.36 0.51
C GLY A 3 -1.57 6.96 0.76
N GLY A 4 -0.54 6.15 0.60
CA GLY A 4 0.83 6.57 0.84
C GLY A 4 1.82 5.69 0.10
N VAL A 5 3.03 6.20 -0.04
CA VAL A 5 4.16 5.46 -0.61
C VAL A 5 5.34 5.57 0.37
N ALA A 6 6.03 4.46 0.57
CA ALA A 6 7.34 4.43 1.21
C ALA A 6 8.35 3.80 0.25
N LEU A 7 9.56 4.35 0.26
CA LEU A 7 10.70 3.82 -0.47
C LEU A 7 11.77 3.45 0.55
N PHE A 8 12.14 2.18 0.59
CA PHE A 8 13.16 1.65 1.50
C PHE A 8 13.67 0.31 0.98
N ASP A 9 14.87 -0.07 1.41
CA ASP A 9 15.46 -1.39 1.16
C ASP A 9 14.91 -2.35 2.23
N TYR A 10 13.97 -3.25 1.87
CA TYR A 10 13.31 -4.08 2.89
C TYR A 10 14.11 -5.33 3.26
N ASP A 11 15.02 -5.78 2.41
CA ASP A 11 15.82 -7.00 2.60
C ASP A 11 17.33 -6.78 2.67
N ASN A 12 17.78 -5.53 2.64
CA ASN A 12 19.16 -5.08 2.70
C ASN A 12 20.01 -5.54 1.50
N ASP A 13 19.43 -5.61 0.31
CA ASP A 13 20.15 -5.98 -0.90
C ASP A 13 20.76 -4.78 -1.67
N GLY A 14 20.62 -3.58 -1.11
CA GLY A 14 21.14 -2.32 -1.65
C GLY A 14 20.27 -1.71 -2.74
N ARG A 15 19.07 -2.24 -3.01
CA ARG A 15 18.10 -1.69 -3.96
C ARG A 15 16.90 -1.11 -3.23
N LEU A 16 16.19 -0.20 -3.89
CA LEU A 16 15.07 0.52 -3.28
C LEU A 16 13.75 -0.13 -3.67
N ASP A 17 13.05 -0.68 -2.68
CA ASP A 17 11.74 -1.28 -2.89
C ASP A 17 10.62 -0.25 -2.70
N ILE A 18 9.43 -0.57 -3.22
CA ILE A 18 8.26 0.32 -3.18
C ILE A 18 7.17 -0.31 -2.33
N PHE A 19 6.72 0.38 -1.29
CA PHE A 19 5.55 0.00 -0.53
C PHE A 19 4.39 0.98 -0.75
N LEU A 20 3.28 0.48 -1.29
CA LEU A 20 2.05 1.23 -1.49
C LEU A 20 1.05 0.91 -0.37
N VAL A 21 0.68 1.95 0.38
CA VAL A 21 -0.38 1.91 1.38
C VAL A 21 -1.72 2.22 0.70
N ASN A 22 -2.64 1.26 0.72
CA ASN A 22 -3.96 1.41 0.14
C ASN A 22 -5.03 1.73 1.20
N GLY A 23 -5.97 2.57 0.79
CA GLY A 23 -7.20 2.85 1.52
C GLY A 23 -8.31 1.85 1.22
N ALA A 24 -9.46 2.07 1.84
CA ALA A 24 -10.70 1.37 1.54
C ALA A 24 -11.81 2.38 1.24
N PRO A 25 -12.94 1.95 0.64
CA PRO A 25 -14.03 2.84 0.29
C PRO A 25 -14.62 3.50 1.53
N LEU A 26 -15.04 4.75 1.37
CA LEU A 26 -15.83 5.50 2.34
C LEU A 26 -17.26 5.59 1.83
N GLN A 27 -18.23 5.49 2.74
CA GLN A 27 -19.64 5.75 2.43
C GLN A 27 -19.86 7.26 2.31
N ASP A 28 -20.88 7.70 1.57
CA ASP A 28 -21.23 9.13 1.48
C ASP A 28 -22.71 9.34 1.87
N PRO A 29 -23.01 10.02 2.99
CA PRO A 29 -22.06 10.57 3.96
C PRO A 29 -21.38 9.46 4.76
N THR A 30 -20.12 9.66 5.16
CA THR A 30 -19.40 8.73 6.03
C THR A 30 -19.89 8.92 7.47
N PRO A 31 -20.51 7.91 8.12
CA PRO A 31 -20.92 8.04 9.52
C PRO A 31 -19.72 8.31 10.43
N LYS A 32 -19.87 9.20 11.41
CA LYS A 32 -18.80 9.50 12.38
C LYS A 32 -18.46 8.23 13.16
N GLY A 33 -17.16 7.93 13.25
CA GLY A 33 -16.65 6.72 13.93
C GLY A 33 -16.66 5.46 13.06
N SER A 34 -17.04 5.55 11.78
CA SER A 34 -16.90 4.42 10.86
C SER A 34 -15.43 4.12 10.57
N ILE A 35 -15.08 2.83 10.62
CA ILE A 35 -13.77 2.31 10.23
C ILE A 35 -13.93 1.66 8.85
N PRO A 36 -13.20 2.14 7.81
CA PRO A 36 -13.32 1.59 6.46
C PRO A 36 -12.89 0.13 6.39
N GLN A 37 -13.72 -0.72 5.78
CA GLN A 37 -13.48 -2.16 5.70
C GLN A 37 -12.63 -2.52 4.47
N LYS A 38 -11.48 -3.17 4.70
CA LYS A 38 -10.62 -3.71 3.64
C LYS A 38 -11.10 -5.10 3.23
N ALA A 39 -12.25 -5.14 2.57
CA ALA A 39 -13.01 -6.36 2.28
C ALA A 39 -12.39 -7.29 1.22
N GLY A 40 -11.24 -6.95 0.64
CA GLY A 40 -10.63 -7.81 -0.38
C GLY A 40 -9.29 -7.32 -0.91
N PRO A 41 -8.68 -8.10 -1.83
CA PRO A 41 -7.33 -7.85 -2.36
C PRO A 41 -7.14 -6.49 -3.03
N ALA A 42 -8.22 -5.86 -3.48
CA ALA A 42 -8.21 -4.52 -4.03
C ALA A 42 -7.70 -3.45 -3.02
N TYR A 43 -7.83 -3.70 -1.72
CA TYR A 43 -7.52 -2.74 -0.65
C TYR A 43 -6.27 -3.11 0.16
N TRP A 44 -5.58 -4.19 -0.22
CA TRP A 44 -4.34 -4.59 0.44
C TRP A 44 -3.22 -3.62 0.11
N ASN A 45 -2.34 -3.41 1.08
CA ASN A 45 -1.06 -2.77 0.80
C ASN A 45 -0.23 -3.68 -0.10
N ARG A 46 0.68 -3.11 -0.89
CA ARG A 46 1.56 -3.90 -1.78
C ARG A 46 3.00 -3.49 -1.59
N LEU A 47 3.87 -4.49 -1.50
CA LEU A 47 5.31 -4.33 -1.61
C LEU A 47 5.72 -4.79 -3.00
N PHE A 48 6.49 -3.97 -3.70
CA PHE A 48 7.14 -4.31 -4.96
C PHE A 48 8.63 -4.41 -4.68
N HIS A 49 9.17 -5.63 -4.80
CA HIS A 49 10.58 -5.91 -4.55
C HIS A 49 11.39 -5.72 -5.81
N GLN A 50 12.42 -4.87 -5.77
CA GLN A 50 13.24 -4.61 -6.93
C GLN A 50 14.23 -5.76 -7.19
N LYS A 51 14.21 -6.29 -8.41
CA LYS A 51 15.14 -7.32 -8.89
C LYS A 51 16.47 -6.70 -9.38
N PRO A 52 17.56 -7.49 -9.45
CA PRO A 52 18.86 -6.99 -9.94
C PRO A 52 18.84 -6.44 -11.37
N ASP A 53 17.88 -6.87 -12.19
CA ASP A 53 17.69 -6.39 -13.57
C ASP A 53 16.88 -5.08 -13.66
N GLY A 54 16.47 -4.51 -12.51
CA GLY A 54 15.67 -3.29 -12.44
C GLY A 54 14.17 -3.50 -12.57
N THR A 55 13.68 -4.75 -12.68
CA THR A 55 12.25 -5.06 -12.65
C THR A 55 11.71 -5.22 -11.23
N PHE A 56 10.39 -5.38 -11.09
CA PHE A 56 9.69 -5.65 -9.82
C PHE A 56 8.85 -6.93 -9.91
#